data_AF-A0A534HLQ5-F1
#
_entry.id   AF-A0A534HLQ5-F1
#
_cell.length_a   1.000
_cell.length_b   1.000
_cell.length_c   1.000
_cell.angle_alpha   90.00
_cell.angle_beta   90.00
_cell.angle_gamma   90.00
#
_symmetry.space_group_name_H-M   'P 1'
#
loop_
_entity.id
_entity.type
_entity.pdbx_description
1 polymer ?
#
loop_
_entity_poly.entity_id
_entity_poly.type
_entity_poly.pdbx_seq_one_letter_code
_entity_poly.pdbx_strand_id
1 'polypeptide(L)'
;MRRARYVLTARAAADLREARAWSGARWGRELTSRYFDDLHAGAQFIAENHSALRRRQELSGGTRLLVYPVRELYIVYEPLAERFIAVVAVIRQGRDIPAILQKWSVPIRRELIEIRARVARGEITWPTRSAASARRKK
;
A
#
# COMPACT_ATOMS: atom_id res chain seq x y z
N MET A 1 19.01 3.17 0.24
CA MET A 1 17.60 2.82 0.55
C MET A 1 17.03 1.95 -0.56
N ARG A 2 16.41 0.80 -0.24
CA ARG A 2 15.69 0.00 -1.24
C ARG A 2 14.58 0.85 -1.85
N ARG A 3 14.46 0.87 -3.18
CA ARG A 3 13.38 1.59 -3.88
C ARG A 3 12.02 1.04 -3.43
N ALA A 4 11.05 1.91 -3.18
CA ALA A 4 9.72 1.48 -2.77
C ALA A 4 9.08 0.57 -3.83
N ARG A 5 8.59 -0.60 -3.41
CA ARG A 5 7.80 -1.52 -4.25
C ARG A 5 6.31 -1.23 -4.20
N TYR A 6 5.97 0.01 -3.90
CA TYR A 6 4.60 0.46 -3.85
C TYR A 6 4.50 1.91 -4.27
N VAL A 7 3.32 2.30 -4.70
CA VAL A 7 2.93 3.70 -4.91
C VAL A 7 1.80 4.06 -3.96
N LEU A 8 1.75 5.31 -3.54
CA LEU A 8 0.68 5.85 -2.73
C LEU A 8 -0.33 6.55 -3.63
N THR A 9 -1.60 6.28 -3.43
CA THR A 9 -2.67 7.18 -3.89
C THR A 9 -2.61 8.50 -3.12
N ALA A 10 -3.25 9.54 -3.66
CA ALA A 10 -3.42 10.83 -3.00
C ALA A 10 -4.10 10.66 -1.63
N ARG A 11 -5.04 9.71 -1.54
CA ARG A 11 -5.71 9.36 -0.29
C ARG A 11 -4.75 8.76 0.73
N ALA A 12 -4.00 7.72 0.36
CA ALA A 12 -3.02 7.10 1.26
C ALA A 12 -1.96 8.12 1.71
N ALA A 13 -1.52 9.01 0.82
CA ALA A 13 -0.59 10.08 1.16
C ALA A 13 -1.21 11.08 2.17
N ALA A 14 -2.50 11.41 2.04
CA ALA A 14 -3.20 12.25 3.00
C ALA A 14 -3.34 11.56 4.37
N ASP A 15 -3.76 10.29 4.39
CA ASP A 15 -3.87 9.51 5.62
C ASP A 15 -2.53 9.43 6.36
N LEU A 16 -1.42 9.21 5.64
CA LEU A 16 -0.08 9.18 6.21
C LEU A 16 0.38 10.55 6.73
N ARG A 17 0.04 11.66 6.06
CA ARG A 17 0.33 13.01 6.58
C ARG A 17 -0.41 13.27 7.89
N GLU A 18 -1.68 12.92 7.96
CA GLU A 18 -2.49 13.04 9.18
C GLU A 18 -1.93 12.16 10.31
N ALA A 19 -1.59 10.91 10.00
CA ALA A 19 -0.97 9.99 10.95
C ALA A 19 0.37 10.53 11.48
N ARG A 20 1.19 11.17 10.63
CA ARG A 20 2.46 11.79 11.03
C ARG A 20 2.27 12.99 11.95
N ALA A 21 1.31 13.87 11.64
CA ALA A 21 1.01 15.01 12.48
C ALA A 21 0.53 14.57 13.87
N TRP A 22 -0.41 13.62 13.92
CA TRP A 22 -0.94 13.10 15.18
C TRP A 22 0.12 12.35 16.01
N SER A 23 0.92 11.49 15.38
CA SER A 23 1.96 10.71 16.09
C SER A 23 3.09 11.62 16.59
N GLY A 24 3.47 12.61 15.79
CA GLY A 24 4.45 13.62 16.19
C GLY A 24 4.00 14.39 17.42
N ALA A 25 2.75 14.85 17.45
CA ALA A 25 2.18 15.55 18.59
C ALA A 25 2.05 14.67 19.85
N ARG A 26 1.77 13.38 19.69
CA ARG A 26 1.51 12.46 20.82
C ARG A 26 2.77 11.83 21.41
N TRP A 27 3.72 11.43 20.58
CA TRP A 27 4.85 10.58 20.96
C TRP A 27 6.22 11.20 20.66
N GLY A 28 6.25 12.37 20.03
CA GLY A 28 7.48 13.01 19.60
C GLY A 28 8.11 12.35 18.36
N ARG A 29 9.22 12.94 17.91
CA ARG A 29 9.83 12.66 16.60
C ARG A 29 10.37 11.25 16.45
N GLU A 30 11.08 10.74 17.46
CA GLU A 30 11.78 9.45 17.39
C GLU A 30 10.80 8.28 17.25
N LEU A 31 9.79 8.22 18.12
CA LEU A 31 8.75 7.20 18.06
C LEU A 31 7.92 7.31 16.78
N THR A 32 7.68 8.54 16.30
CA THR A 32 7.03 8.76 15.00
C THR A 32 7.87 8.23 13.85
N SER A 33 9.19 8.39 13.89
CA SER A 33 10.06 7.84 12.85
C SER A 33 9.95 6.32 12.79
N ARG A 34 10.12 5.65 13.94
CA ARG A 34 10.03 4.17 14.03
C ARG A 34 8.66 3.66 13.58
N TYR A 35 7.60 4.36 13.96
CA TYR A 35 6.25 4.04 13.51
C TYR A 35 6.11 4.07 11.98
N PHE A 36 6.70 5.06 11.32
CA PHE A 36 6.69 5.14 9.85
C PHE A 36 7.64 4.15 9.18
N ASP A 37 8.75 3.79 9.83
CA ASP A 37 9.64 2.73 9.38
C ASP A 37 8.92 1.37 9.37
N ASP A 38 8.12 1.08 10.40
CA ASP A 38 7.29 -0.13 10.46
C ASP A 38 6.21 -0.15 9.37
N LEU A 39 5.57 0.99 9.09
CA LEU A 39 4.60 1.10 7.99
C LEU A 39 5.25 0.90 6.62
N HIS A 40 6.46 1.45 6.43
CA HIS A 40 7.23 1.24 5.22
C HIS A 40 7.61 -0.25 5.07
N ALA A 41 8.13 -0.88 6.13
CA ALA A 41 8.48 -2.29 6.13
C ALA A 41 7.26 -3.18 5.86
N GLY A 42 6.11 -2.86 6.46
CA GLY A 42 4.85 -3.54 6.20
C GLY A 42 4.40 -3.41 4.75
N ALA A 43 4.43 -2.21 4.16
CA ALA A 43 4.08 -2.00 2.76
C ALA A 43 5.02 -2.75 1.81
N GLN A 44 6.33 -2.79 2.11
CA GLN A 44 7.31 -3.58 1.35
C GLN A 44 7.04 -5.08 1.46
N PHE A 45 6.74 -5.57 2.66
CA PHE A 45 6.40 -6.97 2.89
C PHE A 45 5.14 -7.38 2.11
N ILE A 46 4.09 -6.55 2.14
CA ILE A 46 2.87 -6.79 1.36
C ILE A 46 3.21 -6.79 -0.12
N ALA A 47 3.96 -5.80 -0.60
CA ALA A 47 4.36 -5.73 -1.99
C ALA A 47 5.07 -7.02 -2.41
N GLU A 48 5.99 -7.55 -1.61
CA GLU A 48 6.75 -8.74 -1.97
C GLU A 48 5.97 -10.06 -1.89
N ASN A 49 4.91 -10.13 -1.08
CA ASN A 49 4.23 -11.38 -0.73
C ASN A 49 2.74 -11.41 -1.08
N HIS A 50 2.19 -10.39 -1.73
CA HIS A 50 0.74 -10.22 -1.92
C HIS A 50 0.02 -11.44 -2.52
N SER A 51 0.69 -12.24 -3.35
CA SER A 51 0.14 -13.46 -3.95
C SER A 51 -0.13 -14.57 -2.92
N ALA A 52 0.65 -14.62 -1.83
CA ALA A 52 0.53 -15.61 -0.76
C ALA A 52 -0.30 -15.10 0.44
N LEU A 53 -0.65 -13.80 0.47
CA LEU A 53 -1.39 -13.22 1.58
C LEU A 53 -2.87 -13.63 1.54
N ARG A 54 -3.41 -13.96 2.71
CA ARG A 54 -4.84 -14.30 2.86
C ARG A 54 -5.69 -13.07 2.54
N ARG A 55 -6.63 -13.24 1.59
CA ARG A 55 -7.60 -12.20 1.24
C ARG A 55 -8.64 -12.09 2.37
N ARG A 56 -8.81 -10.89 2.92
CA ARG A 56 -9.85 -10.55 3.91
C ARG A 56 -10.99 -9.80 3.24
N GLN A 57 -11.78 -10.52 2.43
CA GLN A 57 -12.86 -9.92 1.64
C GLN A 57 -13.97 -9.33 2.53
N GLU A 58 -14.11 -9.85 3.75
CA GLU A 58 -15.01 -9.33 4.78
C GLU A 58 -14.72 -7.86 5.14
N LEU A 59 -13.46 -7.43 5.03
CA LEU A 59 -13.05 -6.05 5.34
C LEU A 59 -13.08 -5.12 4.12
N SER A 60 -13.13 -5.68 2.90
CA SER A 60 -13.08 -4.88 1.67
C SER A 60 -14.46 -4.40 1.21
N GLY A 61 -15.55 -4.78 1.90
CA GLY A 61 -16.90 -4.30 1.61
C GLY A 61 -17.38 -4.63 0.18
N GLY A 62 -16.96 -5.78 -0.37
CA GLY A 62 -17.27 -6.18 -1.74
C GLY A 62 -16.43 -5.50 -2.83
N THR A 63 -15.46 -4.65 -2.44
CA THR A 63 -14.47 -4.12 -3.37
C THR A 63 -13.37 -5.15 -3.66
N ARG A 64 -12.69 -5.02 -4.80
CA ARG A 64 -11.51 -5.82 -5.17
C ARG A 64 -10.24 -5.46 -4.37
N LEU A 65 -10.35 -4.53 -3.42
CA LEU A 65 -9.25 -4.08 -2.60
C LEU A 65 -8.88 -5.13 -1.56
N LEU A 66 -7.59 -5.23 -1.27
CA LEU A 66 -7.05 -6.12 -0.25
C LEU A 66 -6.69 -5.32 0.99
N VAL A 67 -6.80 -5.95 2.15
CA VAL A 67 -6.55 -5.31 3.45
C VAL A 67 -5.54 -6.15 4.22
N TYR A 68 -4.49 -5.50 4.73
CA TYR A 68 -3.48 -6.15 5.56
C TYR A 68 -3.22 -5.33 6.83
N PRO A 69 -3.26 -5.94 8.03
CA PRO A 69 -2.96 -5.25 9.27
C PRO A 69 -1.45 -4.98 9.37
N VAL A 70 -1.09 -3.74 9.72
CA VAL A 70 0.27 -3.35 10.08
C VAL A 70 0.19 -2.53 11.36
N ARG A 71 0.66 -3.11 12.47
CA ARG A 71 0.54 -2.53 13.81
C ARG A 71 -0.92 -2.19 14.16
N GLU A 72 -1.23 -0.92 14.44
CA GLU A 72 -2.57 -0.40 14.76
C GLU A 72 -3.32 0.13 13.52
N LEU A 73 -2.77 -0.08 12.31
CA LEU A 73 -3.35 0.35 11.05
C LEU A 73 -3.72 -0.86 10.17
N TYR A 74 -4.59 -0.60 9.23
CA TYR A 74 -4.85 -1.42 8.05
C TYR A 74 -4.31 -0.69 6.83
N ILE A 75 -3.45 -1.37 6.09
CA ILE A 75 -3.04 -0.96 4.75
C ILE A 75 -4.05 -1.56 3.78
N VAL A 76 -4.79 -0.69 3.09
CA VAL A 76 -5.65 -1.08 1.98
C VAL A 76 -4.87 -0.95 0.69
N TYR A 77 -4.84 -1.99 -0.13
CA TYR A 77 -3.97 -2.03 -1.30
C TYR A 77 -4.58 -2.80 -2.47
N GLU A 78 -4.03 -2.58 -3.66
CA GLU A 78 -4.34 -3.32 -4.88
C GLU A 78 -3.04 -3.75 -5.59
N PRO A 79 -2.86 -5.05 -5.89
CA PRO A 79 -1.75 -5.51 -6.72
C PRO A 79 -1.80 -4.89 -8.13
N LEU A 80 -0.69 -4.26 -8.53
CA LEU A 80 -0.53 -3.67 -9.86
C LEU A 80 0.31 -4.55 -10.78
N ALA A 81 1.34 -5.20 -10.24
CA ALA A 81 2.20 -6.13 -10.95
C ALA A 81 2.80 -7.18 -9.99
N GLU A 82 3.62 -8.08 -10.52
CA GLU A 82 4.39 -8.99 -9.69
C GLU A 82 5.25 -8.18 -8.71
N ARG A 83 5.04 -8.42 -7.42
CA ARG A 83 5.72 -7.76 -6.31
C ARG A 83 5.58 -6.23 -6.25
N PHE A 84 4.51 -5.69 -6.81
CA PHE A 84 4.24 -4.25 -6.84
C PHE A 84 2.76 -3.95 -6.56
N ILE A 85 2.52 -3.00 -5.66
CA ILE A 85 1.16 -2.66 -5.18
C ILE A 85 0.89 -1.15 -5.24
N ALA A 86 -0.38 -0.79 -5.38
CA ALA A 86 -0.86 0.53 -4.99
C ALA A 86 -1.37 0.45 -3.55
N VAL A 87 -0.85 1.30 -2.66
CA VAL A 87 -1.47 1.56 -1.36
C VAL A 87 -2.55 2.60 -1.56
N VAL A 88 -3.78 2.19 -1.29
CA VAL A 88 -5.00 2.94 -1.59
C VAL A 88 -5.44 3.81 -0.42
N ALA A 89 -5.31 3.29 0.79
CA ALA A 89 -5.65 4.01 2.02
C ALA A 89 -4.91 3.39 3.21
N VAL A 90 -4.72 4.18 4.26
CA VAL A 90 -4.17 3.73 5.53
C VAL A 90 -5.16 4.09 6.64
N ILE A 91 -5.79 3.08 7.23
CA ILE A 91 -6.96 3.27 8.10
C ILE A 91 -6.65 2.71 9.49
N ARG A 92 -6.97 3.43 10.56
CA ARG A 92 -6.83 2.89 11.93
C ARG A 92 -7.72 1.68 12.16
N GLN A 93 -7.18 0.68 12.84
CA GLN A 93 -7.96 -0.46 13.31
C GLN A 93 -9.06 0.03 14.25
N GLY A 94 -10.26 -0.55 14.12
CA GLY A 94 -11.46 -0.12 14.87
C GLY A 94 -12.31 0.95 14.20
N ARG A 95 -11.90 1.47 13.02
CA ARG A 95 -12.77 2.29 12.16
C ARG A 95 -13.59 1.38 11.24
N ASP A 96 -14.74 1.87 10.79
CA ASP A 96 -15.57 1.19 9.79
C ASP A 96 -14.89 1.26 8.41
N ILE A 97 -14.10 0.22 8.10
CA ILE A 97 -13.33 0.13 6.85
C ILE A 97 -14.27 0.08 5.64
N PRO A 98 -15.30 -0.80 5.59
CA PRO A 98 -16.24 -0.82 4.47
C PRO A 98 -16.87 0.54 4.18
N ALA A 99 -17.36 1.25 5.19
CA ALA A 99 -18.00 2.55 5.00
C ALA A 99 -17.03 3.61 4.47
N ILE A 100 -15.79 3.64 4.97
CA ILE A 100 -14.74 4.53 4.47
C ILE A 100 -14.43 4.21 3.01
N LEU A 101 -14.22 2.94 2.67
CA LEU A 101 -13.91 2.54 1.29
C LEU A 101 -15.07 2.83 0.34
N GLN A 102 -16.31 2.67 0.79
CA GLN A 102 -17.49 2.98 -0.02
C GLN A 102 -17.60 4.48 -0.31
N LYS A 103 -17.41 5.34 0.70
CA LYS A 103 -17.41 6.80 0.56
C LYS A 103 -16.40 7.30 -0.47
N TRP A 104 -15.23 6.67 -0.54
CA TRP A 104 -14.13 7.08 -1.42
C TRP A 104 -14.00 6.20 -2.67
N SER A 105 -14.95 5.30 -2.91
CA SER A 105 -14.85 4.29 -3.97
C SER A 105 -14.64 4.87 -5.37
N VAL A 106 -15.35 5.96 -5.71
CA VAL A 106 -15.26 6.64 -7.01
C VAL A 106 -13.88 7.29 -7.23
N PRO A 107 -13.40 8.21 -6.37
CA PRO A 107 -12.09 8.83 -6.57
C PRO A 107 -10.95 7.80 -6.51
N ILE A 108 -11.02 6.81 -5.62
CA ILE A 108 -10.05 5.71 -5.54
C ILE A 108 -9.96 4.96 -6.87
N ARG A 109 -11.11 4.58 -7.45
CA ARG A 109 -11.16 3.82 -8.71
C ARG A 109 -10.54 4.62 -9.85
N ARG A 110 -10.87 5.90 -9.96
CA ARG A 110 -10.30 6.78 -11.01
C ARG A 110 -8.79 6.87 -10.91
N GLU A 111 -8.28 7.12 -9.70
CA GLU A 111 -6.84 7.23 -9.48
C GLU A 111 -6.09 5.91 -9.76
N LEU A 112 -6.68 4.76 -9.39
CA LEU A 112 -6.10 3.46 -9.71
C LEU A 112 -6.01 3.20 -11.22
N ILE A 113 -7.00 3.63 -12.00
CA ILE A 113 -6.95 3.54 -13.46
C ILE A 113 -5.80 4.39 -14.01
N GLU A 114 -5.64 5.62 -13.51
CA GLU A 114 -4.56 6.52 -13.91
C GLU A 114 -3.18 5.93 -13.55
N ILE A 115 -3.02 5.41 -12.33
CA ILE A 115 -1.79 4.75 -11.90
C ILE A 115 -1.49 3.52 -12.77
N ARG A 116 -2.49 2.68 -13.05
CA ARG A 116 -2.33 1.50 -13.93
C ARG A 116 -1.88 1.90 -15.32
N ALA A 117 -2.46 2.96 -15.88
CA ALA A 117 -2.07 3.48 -17.19
C ALA A 117 -0.61 3.98 -17.20
N ARG A 118 -0.19 4.70 -16.15
CA ARG A 118 1.19 5.19 -16.01
C ARG A 118 2.20 4.06 -15.83
N VAL A 119 1.82 3.02 -15.08
CA VAL A 119 2.60 1.78 -14.95
C VAL A 119 2.76 1.09 -16.31
N ALA A 120 1.68 0.96 -17.08
CA ALA A 120 1.72 0.36 -18.41
C ALA A 120 2.58 1.15 -19.41
N ARG A 121 2.63 2.48 -19.28
CA ARG A 121 3.50 3.36 -20.07
C ARG A 121 4.96 3.39 -19.60
N GLY A 122 5.30 2.72 -18.50
CA GLY A 122 6.65 2.69 -17.95
C GLY A 122 7.08 3.96 -17.20
N GLU A 123 6.16 4.91 -16.98
CA GLU A 123 6.43 6.15 -16.23
C GLU A 123 6.69 5.89 -14.74
N ILE A 124 6.12 4.80 -14.22
CA ILE A 124 6.34 4.33 -12.85
C ILE A 124 7.19 3.07 -12.95
N THR A 125 8.49 3.20 -12.67
CA THR A 125 9.41 2.07 -12.61
C THR A 125 9.52 1.52 -11.20
N TRP A 126 9.33 0.22 -11.01
CA TRP A 126 9.54 -0.47 -9.73
C TRP A 126 10.68 -1.48 -9.85
N PRO A 127 11.35 -1.85 -8.74
CA PRO A 127 12.43 -2.83 -8.78
C PRO A 127 11.85 -4.25 -8.98
N THR A 128 11.62 -4.61 -10.24
CA THR A 128 11.43 -5.99 -10.69
C THR A 128 12.74 -6.73 -10.46
N ARG A 129 12.71 -7.98 -9.95
CA ARG A 129 13.90 -8.83 -10.08
C ARG A 129 14.07 -9.03 -11.58
N SER A 130 15.06 -8.35 -12.17
CA SER A 130 15.59 -8.77 -13.46
C SER A 130 15.83 -10.28 -13.37
N ALA A 131 15.39 -11.01 -14.39
CA ALA A 131 15.55 -12.45 -14.52
C ALA A 131 17.04 -12.82 -14.68
N ALA A 132 17.84 -12.55 -13.66
CA ALA A 132 19.25 -12.91 -13.56
C ALA A 132 19.45 -14.41 -13.28
N SER A 133 18.49 -15.26 -13.68
CA SER A 133 18.59 -16.72 -13.59
C SER A 133 18.19 -17.44 -14.88
N ALA A 134 18.02 -16.73 -16.01
CA ALA A 134 17.79 -17.35 -17.32
C ALA A 134 19.08 -17.62 -18.12
N ARG A 135 20.26 -17.55 -17.49
CA ARG A 135 21.53 -18.00 -18.09
C ARG A 135 22.34 -18.81 -17.08
N ARG A 136 21.97 -20.07 -16.93
CA ARG A 136 22.97 -21.13 -16.81
C ARG A 136 22.67 -22.17 -17.88
N LYS A 137 23.11 -21.84 -19.10
CA LYS A 137 23.50 -22.84 -20.10
C LYS A 137 24.75 -23.53 -19.55
N LYS A 138 24.65 -24.81 -19.21
CA LYS A 138 25.50 -25.90 -19.69
C LYS A 138 25.07 -27.18 -19.00
#